data_AF-A0A537GR84-F1
#
_entry.id   AF-A0A537GR84-F1
#
_cell.length_a   1.000
_cell.length_b   1.000
_cell.length_c   1.000
_cell.angle_alpha   90.00
_cell.angle_beta   90.00
_cell.angle_gamma   90.00
#
_symmetry.space_group_name_H-M   'P 1'
#
loop_
_entity.id
_entity.type
_entity.pdbx_description
1 polymer ?
#
loop_
_entity_poly.entity_id
_entity_poly.type
_entity_poly.pdbx_seq_one_letter_code
_entity_poly.pdbx_strand_id
1 'polypeptide(L)'
;MSVEPWTTKYKPRTSKDVAGNKTAIEKLREWIESWSKGRPSKAAVLLYGPAGVGKTSVTEALARERGWDLVEINASDKRSGDILAKVAGLARVG
;
A
#
# COMPACT_ATOMS: atom_id res chain seq x y z
N MET A 1 -11.73 19.45 -21.15
CA MET A 1 -12.16 18.32 -20.30
C MET A 1 -11.03 17.30 -20.32
N SER A 2 -10.35 17.06 -19.20
CA SER A 2 -9.31 16.02 -19.13
C SER A 2 -9.99 14.64 -19.08
N VAL A 3 -9.77 13.81 -20.10
CA VAL A 3 -10.25 12.42 -20.11
C VAL A 3 -9.39 11.63 -19.13
N GLU A 4 -9.98 11.23 -18.01
CA GLU A 4 -9.29 10.42 -17.01
C GLU A 4 -9.15 8.96 -17.50
N PRO A 5 -7.97 8.32 -17.36
CA PRO A 5 -7.80 6.91 -17.65
C PRO A 5 -8.74 6.04 -16.83
N TRP A 6 -9.31 4.99 -17.45
CA TRP A 6 -10.23 4.08 -16.77
C TRP A 6 -9.60 3.39 -15.56
N THR A 7 -8.30 3.12 -15.63
CA THR A 7 -7.52 2.53 -14.53
C THR A 7 -7.50 3.41 -13.28
N THR A 8 -7.60 4.73 -13.44
CA THR A 8 -7.71 5.66 -12.31
C THR A 8 -9.17 5.81 -11.88
N LYS A 9 -10.07 5.98 -12.86
CA LYS A 9 -11.51 6.17 -12.60
C LYS A 9 -12.13 5.02 -11.78
N TYR A 10 -11.73 3.79 -12.06
CA TYR A 10 -12.25 2.58 -11.41
C TYR A 10 -11.24 1.93 -10.44
N LYS A 11 -10.25 2.69 -9.98
CA LYS A 11 -9.27 2.19 -9.01
C LYS A 11 -9.99 1.76 -7.72
N PRO A 12 -9.68 0.57 -7.17
CA PRO A 12 -10.23 0.09 -5.90
C PRO A 12 -10.07 1.13 -4.79
N ARG A 13 -11.14 1.37 -4.03
CA ARG A 13 -11.13 2.30 -2.89
C ARG A 13 -11.08 1.56 -1.56
N THR A 14 -11.62 0.35 -1.56
CA THR A 14 -11.61 -0.59 -0.46
C THR A 14 -10.95 -1.90 -0.91
N SER A 15 -10.38 -2.63 0.05
CA SER A 15 -9.87 -3.99 -0.10
C SER A 15 -10.91 -4.95 -0.69
N LYS A 16 -12.21 -4.68 -0.48
CA LYS A 16 -13.32 -5.44 -1.05
C LYS A 16 -13.54 -5.19 -2.54
N ASP A 17 -13.12 -4.03 -3.06
CA ASP A 17 -13.24 -3.67 -4.47
C ASP A 17 -12.14 -4.34 -5.33
N VAL A 18 -11.12 -4.94 -4.70
CA VAL A 18 -10.04 -5.64 -5.39
C VAL A 18 -10.56 -6.99 -5.87
N ALA A 19 -10.58 -7.19 -7.18
CA ALA A 19 -11.02 -8.44 -7.77
C ALA A 19 -10.00 -9.58 -7.51
N GLY A 20 -10.48 -10.68 -6.93
CA GLY A 20 -9.67 -11.88 -6.67
C GLY A 20 -8.79 -11.79 -5.43
N ASN A 21 -7.80 -12.69 -5.32
CA ASN A 21 -6.78 -12.71 -4.26
C ASN A 21 -7.28 -12.67 -2.80
N LYS A 22 -8.54 -13.03 -2.54
CA LYS A 22 -9.21 -12.90 -1.23
C LYS A 22 -8.39 -13.40 -0.05
N THR A 23 -7.78 -14.59 -0.17
CA THR A 23 -6.94 -15.16 0.90
C THR A 23 -5.68 -14.33 1.18
N ALA A 24 -5.04 -13.78 0.15
CA ALA A 24 -3.86 -12.93 0.32
C ALA A 24 -4.23 -11.56 0.93
N ILE A 25 -5.37 -11.02 0.51
CA ILE A 25 -5.91 -9.76 1.05
C ILE A 25 -6.23 -9.92 2.54
N GLU A 26 -6.88 -11.01 2.94
CA GLU A 26 -7.16 -11.26 4.36
C GLU A 26 -5.88 -11.45 5.18
N LYS A 27 -4.89 -12.20 4.70
CA LYS A 27 -3.60 -12.33 5.39
C LYS A 27 -2.89 -10.98 5.56
N LEU A 28 -2.97 -10.11 4.55
CA LEU A 28 -2.42 -8.76 4.63
C LEU A 28 -3.17 -7.92 5.68
N ARG A 29 -4.51 -8.04 5.74
CA ARG A 29 -5.33 -7.36 6.73
C ARG A 29 -5.02 -7.82 8.15
N GLU A 30 -4.94 -9.12 8.37
CA GLU A 30 -4.56 -9.72 9.65
C GLU A 30 -3.17 -9.26 10.11
N TRP A 31 -2.21 -9.20 9.18
CA TRP A 31 -0.87 -8.69 9.48
C TRP A 31 -0.91 -7.21 9.86
N ILE A 32 -1.65 -6.38 9.14
CA ILE A 32 -1.88 -4.97 9.48
C ILE A 32 -2.49 -4.85 10.88
N GLU A 33 -3.53 -5.61 11.18
CA GLU A 33 -4.22 -5.59 12.48
C GLU A 33 -3.35 -6.13 13.62
N SER A 34 -2.36 -6.98 13.34
CA SER A 34 -1.44 -7.45 14.37
C SER A 34 -0.61 -6.32 14.99
N TRP A 35 -0.34 -5.24 14.25
CA TRP A 35 0.40 -4.09 14.76
C TRP A 35 -0.30 -3.35 15.89
N SER A 36 -1.64 -3.37 15.94
CA SER A 36 -2.38 -2.75 17.05
C SER A 36 -2.26 -3.55 18.35
N LYS A 37 -1.83 -4.82 18.27
CA LYS A 37 -1.61 -5.71 19.42
C LYS A 37 -0.17 -5.70 19.91
N GLY A 38 0.70 -4.91 19.27
CA GLY A 38 2.13 -4.87 19.50
C GLY A 38 2.93 -5.18 18.25
N ARG A 39 4.26 -5.12 18.34
CA ARG A 39 5.15 -5.38 17.20
C ARG A 39 5.04 -6.86 16.78
N PRO A 40 4.62 -7.16 15.53
CA PRO A 40 4.55 -8.55 15.08
C PRO A 40 5.94 -9.18 14.94
N SER A 41 6.00 -10.50 15.07
CA SER A 41 7.22 -11.28 14.86
C SER A 41 7.81 -11.09 13.45
N LYS A 42 6.94 -10.86 12.47
CA LYS A 42 7.31 -10.46 11.10
C LYS A 42 6.93 -9.00 10.89
N ALA A 43 7.92 -8.11 10.98
CA ALA A 43 7.72 -6.67 10.82
C ALA A 43 7.60 -6.21 9.36
N ALA A 44 7.69 -7.12 8.38
CA ALA A 44 7.59 -6.80 6.97
C ALA A 44 6.79 -7.86 6.22
N VAL A 45 6.09 -7.44 5.16
CA VAL A 45 5.38 -8.30 4.22
C VAL A 45 5.89 -8.03 2.81
N LEU A 46 6.03 -9.12 2.04
CA LEU A 46 6.36 -9.06 0.61
C LEU A 46 5.11 -9.48 -0.20
N LEU A 47 4.61 -8.55 -1.02
CA LEU A 47 3.56 -8.85 -1.99
C LEU A 47 4.19 -9.23 -3.33
N TYR A 48 3.99 -10.47 -3.77
CA TYR A 48 4.55 -10.97 -5.04
C TYR A 48 3.46 -11.60 -5.92
N GLY A 49 3.72 -11.66 -7.23
CA GLY A 49 2.80 -12.19 -8.23
C GLY A 49 2.86 -11.42 -9.56
N PRO A 50 2.10 -11.84 -10.59
CA PRO A 50 2.14 -11.24 -11.92
C PRO A 50 1.85 -9.73 -11.94
N ALA A 51 2.29 -9.02 -12.97
CA ALA A 51 1.94 -7.61 -13.13
C ALA A 51 0.41 -7.44 -13.32
N GLY A 52 -0.16 -6.36 -12.78
CA GLY A 52 -1.58 -6.05 -12.95
C GLY A 52 -2.58 -6.78 -12.03
N VAL A 53 -2.13 -7.67 -11.12
CA VAL A 53 -3.04 -8.43 -10.23
C VAL A 53 -3.48 -7.70 -8.96
N GLY A 54 -3.24 -6.38 -8.87
CA GLY A 54 -3.73 -5.55 -7.75
C GLY A 54 -2.83 -5.49 -6.50
N LYS A 55 -1.55 -5.86 -6.59
CA LYS A 55 -0.60 -5.80 -5.46
C LYS A 55 -0.45 -4.39 -4.87
N THR A 56 -0.18 -3.39 -5.71
CA THR A 56 -0.09 -1.99 -5.27
C THR A 56 -1.47 -1.47 -4.86
N SER A 57 -2.50 -1.80 -5.66
CA SER A 57 -3.87 -1.33 -5.44
C SER A 57 -4.46 -1.76 -4.11
N VAL A 58 -4.18 -2.99 -3.64
CA VAL A 58 -4.68 -3.44 -2.33
C VAL A 58 -3.99 -2.70 -1.18
N THR A 59 -2.68 -2.42 -1.28
CA THR A 59 -1.94 -1.66 -0.26
C THR A 59 -2.51 -0.25 -0.14
N GLU A 60 -2.74 0.43 -1.26
CA GLU A 60 -3.35 1.76 -1.29
C GLU A 60 -4.78 1.76 -0.75
N ALA A 61 -5.59 0.77 -1.13
CA ALA A 61 -6.96 0.64 -0.66
C ALA A 61 -7.02 0.41 0.86
N LEU A 62 -6.18 -0.48 1.41
CA LEU A 62 -6.12 -0.74 2.86
C LEU A 62 -5.60 0.47 3.64
N ALA A 63 -4.58 1.16 3.15
CA ALA A 63 -4.09 2.38 3.79
C ALA A 63 -5.19 3.44 3.84
N ARG A 64 -5.88 3.66 2.71
CA ARG A 64 -7.01 4.58 2.62
C ARG A 64 -8.16 4.21 3.55
N GLU A 65 -8.55 2.93 3.61
CA GLU A 65 -9.59 2.46 4.53
C GLU A 65 -9.28 2.77 6.00
N ARG A 66 -7.99 2.72 6.37
CA ARG A 66 -7.52 2.99 7.73
C ARG A 66 -7.18 4.46 7.98
N GLY A 67 -7.30 5.32 6.97
CA GLY A 67 -6.89 6.72 7.06
C GLY A 67 -5.39 6.90 7.29
N TRP A 68 -4.58 5.97 6.78
CA TRP A 68 -3.13 6.01 6.92
C TRP A 68 -2.47 6.78 5.79
N ASP A 69 -1.43 7.54 6.12
CA ASP A 69 -0.54 8.15 5.14
C ASP A 69 0.38 7.08 4.55
N LEU A 70 0.18 6.76 3.27
CA LEU A 70 0.98 5.78 2.56
C LEU A 70 2.25 6.41 2.00
N VAL A 71 3.40 5.89 2.43
CA VAL A 71 4.71 6.27 1.88
C VAL A 71 5.11 5.25 0.82
N GLU A 72 4.90 5.60 -0.46
CA GLU A 72 5.36 4.80 -1.59
C GLU A 72 6.75 5.25 -2.08
N ILE A 73 7.61 4.25 -2.34
CA ILE A 73 8.94 4.41 -2.93
C ILE A 73 8.99 3.50 -4.16
N ASN A 74 9.15 4.07 -5.34
CA ASN A 74 9.24 3.31 -6.59
C ASN A 74 10.71 3.06 -6.99
N ALA A 75 10.96 1.99 -7.75
CA ALA A 75 12.27 1.68 -8.30
C ALA A 75 12.80 2.73 -9.30
N SER A 76 11.94 3.56 -9.88
CA SER A 76 12.33 4.71 -10.70
C SER A 76 12.86 5.90 -9.88
N ASP A 77 12.55 5.96 -8.58
CA ASP A 77 12.89 7.09 -7.70
C ASP A 77 14.32 7.01 -7.15
N LYS A 78 15.23 6.34 -7.87
CA LYS A 78 16.61 6.03 -7.47
C LYS A 78 17.51 7.27 -7.35
N ARG A 79 17.35 8.01 -6.26
CA ARG A 79 18.41 8.82 -5.62
C ARG A 79 18.38 8.51 -4.13
N SER A 80 19.36 7.73 -3.67
CA SER A 80 19.37 7.18 -2.30
C SER A 80 19.24 8.24 -1.19
N GLY A 81 19.74 9.46 -1.42
CA GLY A 81 19.61 10.57 -0.48
C GLY A 81 18.18 11.12 -0.36
N ASP A 82 17.46 11.23 -1.47
CA ASP A 82 16.11 11.79 -1.52
C ASP A 82 15.09 10.86 -0.84
N ILE A 83 15.30 9.54 -0.96
CA ILE A 83 14.44 8.52 -0.34
C ILE A 83 14.54 8.59 1.19
N LEU A 84 15.76 8.66 1.73
CA LEU A 84 15.98 8.76 3.18
C LEU A 84 15.43 10.07 3.74
N ALA A 85 15.63 11.18 3.04
CA ALA A 85 15.06 12.47 3.42
C ALA A 85 13.53 12.47 3.41
N LYS A 86 12.90 11.85 2.40
CA LYS A 86 11.43 11.71 2.32
C LYS A 86 10.87 10.91 3.49
N VAL A 87 11.48 9.76 3.81
CA VAL A 87 11.04 8.91 4.93
C VAL A 87 11.24 9.60 6.28
N ALA A 88 12.41 10.22 6.50
CA ALA A 88 12.71 10.93 7.75
C ALA A 88 11.86 12.18 7.96
N GLY A 89 11.54 12.90 6.87
CA GLY A 89 10.68 14.08 6.90
C GLY A 89 9.24 13.74 7.33
N LEU A 90 8.69 12.64 6.82
CA LEU A 90 7.34 12.19 7.16
C LEU A 90 7.22 11.70 8.62
N ALA A 91 8.25 11.03 9.15
CA ALA A 91 8.25 10.57 10.54
C ALA A 91 8.34 11.71 11.58
N ARG A 92 8.74 12.92 11.16
CA ARG A 92 8.95 14.07 12.06
C ARG A 92 7.71 14.96 12.23
N VAL A 93 6.69 14.82 11.38
CA VAL A 93 5.52 15.74 11.35
C VAL A 93 4.26 15.11 12.00
N GLY A 94 4.39 13.94 12.63
CA GLY A 94 3.31 13.28 13.38
C GLY A 94 3.47 13.43 14.89
#